data_AF-A0A5C8U283-F1
#
_entry.id   AF-A0A5C8U283-F1
#
_cell.length_a   1.000
_cell.length_b   1.000
_cell.length_c   1.000
_cell.angle_alpha   90.00
_cell.angle_beta   90.00
_cell.angle_gamma   90.00
#
_symmetry.space_group_name_H-M   'P 1'
#
loop_
_entity.id
_entity.type
_entity.pdbx_description
1 polymer ?
#
loop_
_entity_poly.entity_id
_entity_poly.type
_entity_poly.pdbx_seq_one_letter_code
_entity_poly.pdbx_strand_id
1 'polypeptide(L)'
;MTLVGRALIAAVVIAAAPHAWAQSESAIPTEAQKRRIHLPYVRSATDCLARAVLAGAEPTRLARLGQWFPAISATQKGICLNEISGLIGSHDQLYGAGSGKVFFEGPYFADLPRALGNRLRPEFERLATAELRAETARREEADRAEVERKTRVEQNERAFFLLRDKMYACTTRQVSELVNSAESAEVIATAAMTICRDELSNALRAGEIWLKAKNPGSESSTMQAEIEKLVKQSVVTTAVTVKSAHNTPKSTNELSAATPPLKTTTNVVVTENQPSARPSTVSAGTTECLRAVAKAREGKFVNREALIQAMLDLCRPEIESAARNAFLNDDKLSLDKLRERSLADALQEARAVVGFVN
;
A
#
# COMPACT_ATOMS: atom_id res chain seq x y z
N MET A 1 -47.67 22.58 -42.72
CA MET A 1 -47.44 23.70 -43.66
C MET A 1 -46.43 23.25 -44.70
N THR A 2 -46.88 23.33 -45.95
CA THR A 2 -46.30 22.91 -47.24
C THR A 2 -45.09 23.72 -47.68
N LEU A 3 -44.17 23.12 -48.46
CA LEU A 3 -43.39 23.70 -49.59
C LEU A 3 -42.28 22.67 -49.93
N VAL A 4 -42.38 21.76 -50.92
CA VAL A 4 -42.46 21.89 -52.39
C VAL A 4 -41.44 22.89 -52.96
N GLY A 5 -40.41 22.42 -53.68
CA GLY A 5 -39.45 23.33 -54.32
C GLY A 5 -38.41 22.71 -55.25
N ARG A 6 -38.86 22.33 -56.45
CA ARG A 6 -38.19 22.46 -57.78
C ARG A 6 -36.88 21.72 -58.06
N ALA A 7 -37.04 20.69 -58.88
CA ALA A 7 -36.04 20.14 -59.78
C ALA A 7 -35.61 21.17 -60.84
N LEU A 8 -34.31 21.23 -61.13
CA LEU A 8 -33.72 21.89 -62.29
C LEU A 8 -32.98 20.81 -63.08
N ILE A 9 -33.54 20.46 -64.24
CA ILE A 9 -32.93 19.58 -65.23
C ILE A 9 -31.96 20.44 -66.05
N ALA A 10 -30.66 20.25 -65.84
CA ALA A 10 -29.62 20.81 -66.70
C ALA A 10 -29.32 19.81 -67.81
N ALA A 11 -29.65 20.18 -69.05
CA ALA A 11 -29.27 19.47 -70.26
C ALA A 11 -27.75 19.59 -70.47
N VAL A 12 -27.03 18.46 -70.36
CA VAL A 12 -25.61 18.38 -70.71
C VAL A 12 -25.49 17.89 -72.15
N VAL A 13 -24.92 18.75 -73.00
CA VAL A 13 -24.57 18.48 -74.39
C VAL A 13 -23.43 17.46 -74.44
N ILE A 14 -23.68 16.30 -75.04
CA ILE A 14 -22.66 15.28 -75.28
C ILE A 14 -21.89 15.66 -76.55
N ALA A 15 -20.72 16.28 -76.37
CA ALA A 15 -19.73 16.44 -77.43
C ALA A 15 -18.93 15.13 -77.56
N ALA A 16 -19.13 14.40 -78.67
CA ALA A 16 -18.37 13.21 -79.00
C ALA A 16 -16.94 13.60 -79.41
N ALA A 17 -15.98 13.49 -78.47
CA ALA A 17 -14.56 13.53 -78.79
C ALA A 17 -14.09 12.16 -79.31
N PRO A 18 -13.28 12.09 -80.38
CA PRO A 18 -12.72 10.84 -80.87
C PRO A 18 -11.84 10.24 -79.77
N HIS A 19 -12.21 9.05 -79.33
CA HIS A 19 -11.41 8.29 -78.38
C HIS A 19 -10.14 7.88 -79.13
N ALA A 20 -9.03 8.56 -78.85
CA ALA A 20 -7.72 8.05 -79.15
C ALA A 20 -7.51 6.82 -78.26
N TRP A 21 -7.58 5.63 -78.84
CA TRP A 21 -7.16 4.40 -78.20
C TRP A 21 -5.64 4.47 -78.07
N ALA A 22 -5.17 5.16 -77.03
CA ALA A 22 -3.83 4.94 -76.53
C ALA A 22 -3.78 3.47 -76.13
N GLN A 23 -3.05 2.68 -76.92
CA GLN A 23 -2.69 1.32 -76.57
C GLN A 23 -2.01 1.41 -75.20
N SER A 24 -2.72 1.03 -74.14
CA SER A 24 -2.09 0.74 -72.86
C SER A 24 -1.30 -0.54 -73.09
N GLU A 25 -0.08 -0.40 -73.59
CA GLU A 25 0.94 -1.42 -73.47
C GLU A 25 0.95 -1.79 -71.98
N SER A 26 0.55 -3.03 -71.69
CA SER A 26 0.33 -3.52 -70.34
C SER A 26 1.67 -3.56 -69.62
N ALA A 27 2.11 -2.41 -69.13
CA ALA A 27 3.34 -2.24 -68.40
C ALA A 27 3.25 -3.14 -67.17
N ILE A 28 4.05 -4.20 -67.18
CA ILE A 28 4.18 -5.12 -66.05
C ILE A 28 4.47 -4.25 -64.81
N PRO A 29 3.68 -4.34 -63.73
CA PRO A 29 3.87 -3.52 -62.56
C PRO A 29 5.28 -3.71 -62.01
N THR A 30 5.97 -2.61 -61.72
CA THR A 30 7.27 -2.64 -61.03
C THR A 30 7.12 -3.27 -59.64
N GLU A 31 8.20 -3.81 -59.08
CA GLU A 31 8.17 -4.40 -57.74
C GLU A 31 7.72 -3.43 -56.64
N ALA A 32 8.05 -2.14 -56.78
CA ALA A 32 7.57 -1.11 -55.88
C ALA A 32 6.04 -0.91 -55.96
N GLN A 33 5.48 -0.97 -57.18
CA GLN A 33 4.03 -0.88 -57.39
C GLN A 33 3.31 -2.11 -56.84
N LYS A 34 3.82 -3.32 -57.08
CA LYS A 34 3.25 -4.56 -56.52
C LYS A 34 3.21 -4.52 -54.99
N ARG A 35 4.32 -4.15 -54.34
CA ARG A 35 4.37 -3.98 -52.88
C ARG A 35 3.33 -2.97 -52.38
N ARG A 36 3.17 -1.84 -53.08
CA ARG A 36 2.17 -0.83 -52.72
C ARG A 36 0.74 -1.34 -52.84
N ILE A 37 0.43 -2.13 -53.88
CA ILE A 37 -0.89 -2.75 -54.09
C ILE A 37 -1.16 -3.82 -53.04
N HIS A 38 -0.13 -4.60 -52.65
CA HIS A 38 -0.27 -5.71 -51.71
C HIS A 38 -0.39 -5.27 -50.24
N LEU A 39 0.26 -4.15 -49.88
CA LEU A 39 0.40 -3.69 -48.50
C LEU A 39 -0.93 -3.55 -47.71
N PRO A 40 -2.05 -3.06 -48.28
CA PRO A 40 -3.33 -3.02 -47.57
C PRO A 40 -3.82 -4.40 -47.10
N TYR A 41 -3.57 -5.47 -47.87
CA TYR A 41 -3.95 -6.83 -47.49
C TYR A 41 -3.08 -7.37 -46.35
N VAL A 42 -1.77 -7.08 -46.38
CA VAL A 42 -0.85 -7.39 -45.27
C VAL A 42 -1.31 -6.73 -43.98
N ARG A 43 -1.67 -5.44 -44.06
CA ARG A 43 -2.18 -4.69 -42.91
C ARG A 43 -3.50 -5.26 -42.40
N SER A 44 -4.44 -5.55 -43.30
CA SER A 44 -5.75 -6.11 -42.95
C SER A 44 -5.63 -7.44 -42.19
N ALA A 45 -4.80 -8.36 -42.70
CA ALA A 45 -4.55 -9.64 -42.04
C ALA A 45 -3.86 -9.47 -40.67
N THR A 46 -2.86 -8.59 -40.58
CA THR A 46 -2.16 -8.30 -39.31
C THR A 46 -3.10 -7.66 -38.29
N ASP A 47 -3.98 -6.77 -38.73
CA ASP A 47 -4.95 -6.08 -37.88
C ASP A 47 -6.04 -7.02 -37.36
N CYS A 48 -6.49 -7.97 -38.18
CA CYS A 48 -7.38 -9.02 -37.71
C CYS A 48 -6.71 -9.86 -36.61
N LEU A 49 -5.47 -10.32 -36.84
CA LEU A 49 -4.73 -11.13 -35.86
C LEU A 49 -4.50 -10.34 -34.56
N ALA A 50 -4.14 -9.07 -34.63
CA ALA A 50 -3.98 -8.20 -33.46
C ALA A 50 -5.29 -8.09 -32.65
N ARG A 51 -6.42 -7.86 -33.32
CA ARG A 51 -7.74 -7.83 -32.66
C ARG A 51 -8.11 -9.18 -32.04
N ALA A 52 -7.83 -10.28 -32.74
CA ALA A 52 -8.10 -11.63 -32.25
C ALA A 52 -7.30 -11.97 -30.99
N VAL A 53 -6.04 -11.53 -30.91
CA VAL A 53 -5.21 -11.67 -29.70
C VAL A 53 -5.80 -10.88 -28.53
N LEU A 54 -6.19 -9.62 -28.75
CA LEU A 54 -6.77 -8.78 -27.69
C LEU A 54 -8.15 -9.23 -27.22
N ALA A 55 -8.89 -9.97 -28.04
CA ALA A 55 -10.23 -10.46 -27.68
C ALA A 55 -10.20 -11.56 -26.60
N GLY A 56 -9.07 -12.24 -26.41
CA GLY A 56 -8.93 -13.34 -25.45
C GLY A 56 -7.92 -13.05 -24.35
N ALA A 57 -8.27 -13.39 -23.11
CA ALA A 57 -7.38 -13.24 -21.95
C ALA A 57 -6.09 -14.07 -22.10
N GLU A 58 -6.20 -15.33 -22.52
CA GLU A 58 -5.06 -16.23 -22.68
C GLU A 58 -4.16 -15.85 -23.88
N PRO A 59 -4.67 -15.59 -25.10
CA PRO A 59 -3.87 -15.02 -26.18
C PRO A 59 -3.15 -13.72 -25.79
N THR A 60 -3.83 -12.81 -25.11
CA THR A 60 -3.24 -11.55 -24.62
C THR A 60 -2.09 -11.82 -23.65
N ARG A 61 -2.28 -12.76 -22.70
CA ARG A 61 -1.25 -13.15 -21.73
C ARG A 61 -0.01 -13.72 -22.43
N LEU A 62 -0.20 -14.66 -23.36
CA LEU A 62 0.89 -15.27 -24.14
C LEU A 62 1.64 -14.22 -24.98
N ALA A 63 0.91 -13.30 -25.61
CA ALA A 63 1.50 -12.21 -26.40
C ALA A 63 2.33 -11.24 -25.55
N ARG A 64 1.89 -10.90 -24.33
CA ARG A 64 2.67 -10.10 -23.36
C ARG A 64 3.99 -10.78 -22.98
N LEU A 65 4.04 -12.12 -23.00
CA LEU A 65 5.26 -12.91 -22.75
C LEU A 65 6.15 -13.07 -24.01
N GLY A 66 5.78 -12.46 -25.13
CA GLY A 66 6.49 -12.62 -26.41
C GLY A 66 6.23 -13.97 -27.10
N GLN A 67 5.29 -14.77 -26.59
CA GLN A 67 4.93 -16.07 -27.16
C GLN A 67 3.89 -15.90 -28.27
N TRP A 68 4.31 -15.30 -29.38
CA TRP A 68 3.41 -14.90 -30.47
C TRP A 68 2.70 -16.06 -31.17
N PHE A 69 3.39 -17.15 -31.49
CA PHE A 69 2.75 -18.29 -32.16
C PHE A 69 1.73 -18.99 -31.26
N PRO A 70 2.06 -19.32 -29.99
CA PRO A 70 1.05 -19.80 -29.04
C PRO A 70 -0.12 -18.83 -28.87
N ALA A 71 0.15 -17.52 -28.79
CA ALA A 71 -0.91 -16.51 -28.68
C ALA A 71 -1.87 -16.54 -29.86
N ILE A 72 -1.34 -16.60 -31.09
CA ILE A 72 -2.14 -16.69 -32.32
C ILE A 72 -2.91 -18.01 -32.37
N SER A 73 -2.27 -19.14 -32.04
CA SER A 73 -2.91 -20.45 -32.02
C SER A 73 -4.02 -20.57 -30.97
N ALA A 74 -3.93 -19.82 -29.87
CA ALA A 74 -4.95 -19.76 -28.82
C ALA A 74 -6.14 -18.86 -29.20
N THR A 75 -6.08 -18.12 -30.31
CA THR A 75 -7.24 -17.36 -30.82
C THR A 75 -8.31 -18.29 -31.38
N GLN A 76 -9.54 -17.78 -31.50
CA GLN A 76 -10.63 -18.53 -32.10
C GLN A 76 -10.30 -18.91 -33.56
N LYS A 77 -10.35 -20.20 -33.87
CA LYS A 77 -10.08 -20.71 -35.22
C LYS A 77 -10.99 -20.06 -36.26
N GLY A 78 -10.42 -19.64 -37.38
CA GLY A 78 -11.15 -19.08 -38.52
C GLY A 78 -11.53 -17.60 -38.40
N ILE A 79 -11.25 -16.93 -37.27
CA ILE A 79 -11.65 -15.53 -37.05
C ILE A 79 -11.06 -14.54 -38.07
N CYS A 80 -9.90 -14.87 -38.65
CA CYS A 80 -9.19 -14.06 -39.65
C CYS A 80 -9.07 -14.73 -41.03
N LEU A 81 -9.90 -15.74 -41.31
CA LEU A 81 -9.78 -16.51 -42.55
C LEU A 81 -9.98 -15.65 -43.80
N ASN A 82 -10.89 -14.68 -43.75
CA ASN A 82 -11.20 -13.82 -44.89
C ASN A 82 -10.04 -12.87 -45.23
N GLU A 83 -9.46 -12.23 -44.21
CA GLU A 83 -8.33 -11.33 -44.37
C GLU A 83 -7.07 -12.09 -44.84
N ILE A 84 -6.83 -13.29 -44.30
CA ILE A 84 -5.73 -14.15 -44.73
C ILE A 84 -5.94 -14.64 -46.17
N SER A 85 -7.16 -15.02 -46.54
CA SER A 85 -7.47 -15.43 -47.92
C SER A 85 -7.30 -14.27 -48.91
N GLY A 86 -7.70 -13.06 -48.52
CA GLY A 86 -7.48 -11.85 -49.32
C GLY A 86 -5.99 -11.52 -49.50
N LEU A 87 -5.19 -11.71 -48.45
CA LEU A 87 -3.74 -11.62 -48.52
C LEU A 87 -3.15 -12.60 -49.54
N ILE A 88 -3.48 -13.89 -49.43
CA ILE A 88 -2.97 -14.92 -50.33
C ILE A 88 -3.40 -14.63 -51.77
N GLY A 89 -4.69 -14.36 -51.99
CA GLY A 89 -5.23 -14.08 -53.33
C GLY A 89 -4.63 -12.84 -53.99
N SER A 90 -4.42 -11.76 -53.22
CA SER A 90 -3.74 -10.56 -53.72
C SER A 90 -2.29 -10.84 -54.14
N HIS A 91 -1.58 -11.65 -53.36
CA HIS A 91 -0.21 -12.01 -53.70
C HIS A 91 -0.15 -12.86 -54.97
N ASP A 92 -1.04 -13.85 -55.10
CA ASP A 92 -1.15 -14.69 -56.30
C ASP A 92 -1.41 -13.87 -57.57
N GLN A 93 -2.26 -12.84 -57.50
CA GLN A 93 -2.54 -11.94 -58.62
C GLN A 93 -1.32 -11.12 -59.06
N LEU A 94 -0.42 -10.76 -58.13
CA LEU A 94 0.73 -9.90 -58.41
C LEU A 94 2.01 -10.67 -58.79
N TYR A 95 2.17 -11.89 -58.25
CA TYR A 95 3.39 -12.67 -58.31
C TYR A 95 3.23 -14.04 -58.99
N GLY A 96 2.02 -14.38 -59.40
CA GLY A 96 1.70 -15.65 -60.06
C GLY A 96 1.03 -16.64 -59.13
N ALA A 97 0.24 -17.56 -59.71
CA ALA A 97 -0.55 -18.53 -58.96
C ALA A 97 0.32 -19.43 -58.05
N GLY A 98 -0.12 -19.60 -56.80
CA GLY A 98 0.54 -20.42 -55.79
C GLY A 98 1.62 -19.69 -54.98
N SER A 99 2.03 -18.49 -55.39
CA SER A 99 3.03 -17.69 -54.68
C SER A 99 2.52 -17.15 -53.34
N GLY A 100 1.22 -16.90 -53.21
CA GLY A 100 0.61 -16.29 -52.03
C GLY A 100 0.60 -17.20 -50.81
N LYS A 101 0.38 -18.50 -50.99
CA LYS A 101 0.49 -19.48 -49.89
C LYS A 101 1.93 -19.57 -49.38
N VAL A 102 2.91 -19.61 -50.29
CA VAL A 102 4.34 -19.63 -49.95
C VAL A 102 4.74 -18.34 -49.22
N PHE A 103 4.23 -17.19 -49.66
CA PHE A 103 4.44 -15.91 -48.99
C PHE A 103 3.85 -15.90 -47.56
N PHE A 104 2.62 -16.38 -47.41
CA PHE A 104 1.93 -16.45 -46.13
C PHE A 104 2.67 -17.36 -45.14
N GLU A 105 2.99 -18.60 -45.53
CA GLU A 105 3.64 -19.60 -44.67
C GLU A 105 5.14 -19.31 -44.42
N GLY A 106 5.76 -18.49 -45.27
CA GLY A 106 7.17 -18.12 -45.17
C GLY A 106 7.38 -16.69 -44.65
N PRO A 107 7.72 -15.70 -45.51
CA PRO A 107 8.11 -14.36 -45.07
C PRO A 107 7.09 -13.64 -44.19
N TYR A 108 5.79 -13.75 -44.49
CA TYR A 108 4.76 -13.09 -43.68
C TYR A 108 4.69 -13.70 -42.28
N PHE A 109 4.61 -15.03 -42.17
CA PHE A 109 4.55 -15.73 -40.88
C PHE A 109 5.79 -15.49 -40.02
N ALA A 110 6.98 -15.44 -40.65
CA ALA A 110 8.24 -15.14 -39.96
C ALA A 110 8.29 -13.70 -39.39
N ASP A 111 7.65 -12.74 -40.04
CA ASP A 111 7.62 -11.33 -39.62
C ASP A 111 6.50 -11.00 -38.62
N LEU A 112 5.49 -11.88 -38.48
CA LEU A 112 4.33 -11.68 -37.59
C LEU A 112 4.71 -11.26 -36.15
N PRO A 113 5.69 -11.87 -35.46
CA PRO A 113 6.10 -11.44 -34.13
C PRO A 113 6.46 -9.95 -34.06
N ARG A 114 7.23 -9.45 -35.03
CA ARG A 114 7.63 -8.04 -35.10
C ARG A 114 6.44 -7.14 -35.41
N ALA A 115 5.63 -7.54 -36.40
CA ALA A 115 4.47 -6.76 -36.83
C ALA A 115 3.42 -6.63 -35.72
N LEU A 116 3.06 -7.74 -35.06
CA LEU A 116 2.11 -7.77 -33.96
C LEU A 116 2.65 -7.05 -32.73
N GLY A 117 3.92 -7.25 -32.38
CA GLY A 117 4.56 -6.53 -31.26
C GLY A 117 4.52 -5.02 -31.44
N ASN A 118 4.74 -4.52 -32.65
CA ASN A 118 4.61 -3.09 -32.95
C ASN A 118 3.15 -2.61 -32.89
N ARG A 119 2.21 -3.42 -33.39
CA ARG A 119 0.79 -3.06 -33.46
C ARG A 119 0.12 -3.03 -32.08
N LEU A 120 0.48 -3.97 -31.20
CA LEU A 120 -0.16 -4.19 -29.90
C LEU A 120 0.50 -3.44 -28.75
N ARG A 121 1.71 -2.89 -28.94
CA ARG A 121 2.44 -2.16 -27.91
C ARG A 121 1.61 -1.09 -27.19
N PRO A 122 0.88 -0.19 -27.88
CA PRO A 122 0.11 0.84 -27.20
C PRO A 122 -1.00 0.26 -26.31
N GLU A 123 -1.62 -0.85 -26.74
CA GLU A 123 -2.66 -1.52 -25.95
C GLU A 123 -2.06 -2.21 -24.72
N PHE A 124 -0.90 -2.85 -24.84
CA PHE A 124 -0.22 -3.44 -23.68
C PHE A 124 0.22 -2.38 -22.67
N GLU A 125 0.71 -1.22 -23.13
CA GLU A 125 1.04 -0.08 -22.26
C GLU A 125 -0.22 0.47 -21.56
N ARG A 126 -1.34 0.59 -22.28
CA ARG A 126 -2.64 1.01 -21.70
C ARG A 126 -3.13 0.04 -20.63
N LEU A 127 -3.05 -1.27 -20.89
CA LEU A 127 -3.45 -2.31 -19.93
C LEU A 127 -2.54 -2.31 -18.69
N ALA A 128 -1.23 -2.21 -18.87
CA ALA A 128 -0.28 -2.14 -17.76
C ALA A 128 -0.53 -0.89 -16.89
N THR A 129 -0.81 0.24 -17.51
CA THR A 129 -1.15 1.48 -16.78
C THR A 129 -2.47 1.35 -16.02
N ALA A 130 -3.49 0.72 -16.61
CA ALA A 130 -4.77 0.48 -15.95
C ALA A 130 -4.62 -0.46 -14.74
N GLU A 131 -3.83 -1.52 -14.88
CA GLU A 131 -3.51 -2.47 -13.79
C GLU A 131 -2.79 -1.76 -12.63
N LEU A 132 -1.80 -0.91 -12.93
CA LEU A 132 -1.11 -0.11 -11.92
C LEU A 132 -2.06 0.87 -11.20
N ARG A 133 -2.97 1.52 -11.93
CA ARG A 133 -3.98 2.41 -11.33
C ARG A 133 -4.95 1.65 -10.43
N ALA A 134 -5.38 0.45 -10.82
CA ALA A 134 -6.24 -0.38 -9.99
C ALA A 134 -5.52 -0.84 -8.70
N GLU A 135 -4.24 -1.22 -8.82
CA GLU A 135 -3.44 -1.62 -7.66
C GLU A 135 -3.21 -0.46 -6.68
N THR A 136 -2.88 0.72 -7.19
CA THR A 136 -2.71 1.92 -6.37
C THR A 136 -4.02 2.33 -5.68
N ALA A 137 -5.15 2.31 -6.38
CA ALA A 137 -6.45 2.58 -5.78
C ALA A 137 -6.79 1.58 -4.64
N ARG A 138 -6.53 0.28 -4.84
CA ARG A 138 -6.74 -0.74 -3.79
C ARG A 138 -5.88 -0.49 -2.55
N ARG A 139 -4.63 -0.07 -2.73
CA ARG A 139 -3.73 0.27 -1.61
C ARG A 139 -4.22 1.51 -0.86
N GLU A 140 -4.60 2.55 -1.58
CA GLU A 140 -5.16 3.76 -0.96
C GLU A 140 -6.45 3.48 -0.20
N GLU A 141 -7.31 2.58 -0.70
CA GLU A 141 -8.52 2.12 0.01
C GLU A 141 -8.17 1.36 1.29
N ALA A 142 -7.19 0.45 1.23
CA ALA A 142 -6.72 -0.28 2.40
C ALA A 142 -6.12 0.67 3.46
N ASP A 143 -5.33 1.66 3.04
CA ASP A 143 -4.74 2.65 3.92
C ASP A 143 -5.82 3.52 4.59
N ARG A 144 -6.85 3.94 3.84
CA ARG A 144 -8.00 4.66 4.40
C ARG A 144 -8.76 3.82 5.41
N ALA A 145 -9.02 2.55 5.10
CA ALA A 145 -9.70 1.64 6.00
C ALA A 145 -8.90 1.40 7.29
N GLU A 146 -7.57 1.33 7.20
CA GLU A 146 -6.68 1.17 8.35
C GLU A 146 -6.66 2.44 9.23
N VAL A 147 -6.63 3.63 8.63
CA VAL A 147 -6.73 4.90 9.38
C VAL A 147 -8.07 5.01 10.10
N GLU A 148 -9.17 4.66 9.44
CA GLU A 148 -10.50 4.64 10.04
C GLU A 148 -10.57 3.63 11.19
N ARG A 149 -10.01 2.43 11.00
CA ARG A 149 -9.92 1.40 12.04
C ARG A 149 -9.16 1.90 13.26
N LYS A 150 -7.98 2.51 13.07
CA LYS A 150 -7.20 3.11 14.16
C LYS A 150 -7.97 4.19 14.89
N THR A 151 -8.62 5.10 14.15
CA THR A 151 -9.44 6.16 14.72
C THR A 151 -10.57 5.59 15.58
N ARG A 152 -11.24 4.53 15.12
CA ARG A 152 -12.30 3.85 15.89
C ARG A 152 -11.75 3.18 17.15
N VAL A 153 -10.57 2.55 17.09
CA VAL A 153 -9.92 1.96 18.27
C VAL A 153 -9.57 3.05 19.30
N GLU A 154 -9.00 4.17 18.87
CA GLU A 154 -8.68 5.31 19.74
C GLU A 154 -9.93 5.92 20.39
N GLN A 155 -11.02 6.06 19.64
CA GLN A 155 -12.31 6.55 20.18
C GLN A 155 -12.86 5.59 21.24
N ASN A 156 -12.84 4.28 20.97
CA ASN A 156 -13.28 3.26 21.91
C ASN A 156 -12.39 3.23 23.17
N GLU A 157 -11.09 3.44 23.02
CA GLU A 157 -10.15 3.51 24.14
C GLU A 157 -10.45 4.69 25.06
N ARG A 158 -10.68 5.88 24.49
CA ARG A 158 -11.07 7.07 25.27
C ARG A 158 -12.40 6.85 26.01
N ALA A 159 -13.38 6.24 25.35
CA ALA A 159 -14.67 5.92 25.96
C ALA A 159 -14.53 4.92 27.12
N PHE A 160 -13.69 3.88 26.93
CA PHE A 160 -13.37 2.91 27.98
C PHE A 160 -12.74 3.56 29.20
N PHE A 161 -11.69 4.38 29.02
CA PHE A 161 -11.04 5.04 30.15
C PHE A 161 -11.99 5.96 30.92
N LEU A 162 -12.80 6.76 30.21
CA LEU A 162 -13.79 7.64 30.85
C LEU A 162 -14.81 6.86 31.70
N LEU A 163 -15.32 5.74 31.19
CA LEU A 163 -16.31 4.92 31.90
C LEU A 163 -15.68 4.16 33.08
N ARG A 164 -14.46 3.65 32.90
CA ARG A 164 -13.67 3.03 33.98
C ARG A 164 -13.43 4.00 35.12
N ASP A 165 -13.06 5.24 34.81
CA ASP A 165 -12.78 6.25 35.85
C ASP A 165 -14.07 6.64 36.59
N LYS A 166 -15.22 6.74 35.90
CA LYS A 166 -16.54 6.92 36.53
C LYS A 166 -16.91 5.76 37.47
N MET A 167 -16.69 4.52 37.03
CA MET A 167 -16.89 3.34 37.87
C MET A 167 -16.05 3.42 39.14
N TYR A 168 -14.74 3.67 39.02
CA TYR A 168 -13.88 3.80 40.19
C TYR A 168 -14.32 4.94 41.11
N ALA A 169 -14.61 6.13 40.57
CA ALA A 169 -15.11 7.25 41.36
C ALA A 169 -16.40 6.92 42.13
N CYS A 170 -17.34 6.19 41.52
CA CYS A 170 -18.53 5.72 42.22
C CYS A 170 -18.17 4.77 43.35
N THR A 171 -17.39 3.72 43.06
CA THR A 171 -17.05 2.69 44.06
C THR A 171 -16.23 3.25 45.23
N THR A 172 -15.25 4.11 44.97
CA THR A 172 -14.43 4.74 46.02
C THR A 172 -15.29 5.62 46.93
N ARG A 173 -16.21 6.41 46.36
CA ARG A 173 -17.17 7.22 47.13
C ARG A 173 -18.06 6.33 48.00
N GLN A 174 -18.69 5.30 47.45
CA GLN A 174 -19.56 4.40 48.20
C GLN A 174 -18.81 3.63 49.30
N VAL A 175 -17.59 3.17 49.03
CA VAL A 175 -16.71 2.56 50.05
C VAL A 175 -16.43 3.54 51.18
N SER A 176 -16.17 4.82 50.88
CA SER A 176 -15.91 5.83 51.91
C SER A 176 -17.15 6.16 52.76
N GLU A 177 -18.35 6.10 52.18
CA GLU A 177 -19.61 6.30 52.91
C GLU A 177 -19.93 5.11 53.82
N LEU A 178 -19.61 3.89 53.38
CA LEU A 178 -19.89 2.65 54.10
C LEU A 178 -18.83 2.25 55.14
N VAL A 179 -17.65 2.90 55.15
CA VAL A 179 -16.52 2.52 56.02
C VAL A 179 -16.83 2.63 57.51
N ASN A 180 -17.79 3.49 57.88
CA ASN A 180 -18.26 3.66 59.27
C ASN A 180 -19.03 2.44 59.80
N SER A 181 -19.41 1.50 58.92
CA SER A 181 -20.06 0.27 59.34
C SER A 181 -19.07 -0.70 60.00
N ALA A 182 -19.59 -1.50 60.94
CA ALA A 182 -18.83 -2.59 61.58
C ALA A 182 -18.55 -3.78 60.63
N GLU A 183 -19.08 -3.74 59.40
CA GLU A 183 -19.03 -4.84 58.43
C GLU A 183 -17.61 -5.12 57.90
N SER A 184 -17.39 -6.33 57.38
CA SER A 184 -16.09 -6.67 56.77
C SER A 184 -15.85 -5.87 55.47
N ALA A 185 -14.58 -5.69 55.09
CA ALA A 185 -14.23 -4.97 53.86
C ALA A 185 -14.83 -5.63 52.60
N GLU A 186 -15.03 -6.95 52.61
CA GLU A 186 -15.65 -7.68 51.51
C GLU A 186 -17.15 -7.38 51.38
N VAL A 187 -17.87 -7.26 52.50
CA VAL A 187 -19.28 -6.87 52.51
C VAL A 187 -19.43 -5.43 52.04
N ILE A 188 -18.58 -4.51 52.52
CA ILE A 188 -18.55 -3.10 52.08
C ILE A 188 -18.28 -3.00 50.57
N ALA A 189 -17.28 -3.71 50.07
CA ALA A 189 -16.96 -3.72 48.64
C ALA A 189 -18.10 -4.27 47.78
N THR A 190 -18.73 -5.36 48.23
CA THR A 190 -19.88 -5.95 47.53
C THR A 190 -21.06 -4.99 47.48
N ALA A 191 -21.40 -4.35 48.61
CA ALA A 191 -22.47 -3.34 48.66
C ALA A 191 -22.17 -2.14 47.76
N ALA A 192 -20.93 -1.61 47.79
CA ALA A 192 -20.52 -0.51 46.91
C ALA A 192 -20.64 -0.86 45.42
N MET A 193 -20.23 -2.07 45.01
CA MET A 193 -20.39 -2.52 43.62
C MET A 193 -21.86 -2.71 43.22
N THR A 194 -22.72 -3.17 44.15
CA THR A 194 -24.17 -3.27 43.90
C THR A 194 -24.80 -1.89 43.69
N ILE A 195 -24.39 -0.88 44.46
CA ILE A 195 -24.87 0.50 44.30
C ILE A 195 -24.37 1.10 42.98
N CYS A 196 -23.10 0.85 42.62
CA CYS A 196 -22.46 1.33 41.39
C CYS A 196 -22.62 0.38 40.18
N ARG A 197 -23.69 -0.43 40.15
CA ARG A 197 -23.84 -1.52 39.16
C ARG A 197 -23.91 -1.01 37.72
N ASP A 198 -24.53 0.15 37.49
CA ASP A 198 -24.70 0.69 36.15
C ASP A 198 -23.37 1.23 35.60
N GLU A 199 -22.58 1.92 36.42
CA GLU A 199 -21.23 2.37 36.05
C GLU A 199 -20.31 1.18 35.77
N LEU A 200 -20.39 0.14 36.61
CA LEU A 200 -19.65 -1.11 36.42
C LEU A 200 -20.02 -1.78 35.09
N SER A 201 -21.32 -1.97 34.83
CA SER A 201 -21.82 -2.60 33.60
C SER A 201 -21.42 -1.79 32.35
N ASN A 202 -21.51 -0.46 32.41
CA ASN A 202 -21.10 0.40 31.31
C ASN A 202 -19.59 0.36 31.06
N ALA A 203 -18.77 0.35 32.12
CA ALA A 203 -17.32 0.22 32.00
C ALA A 203 -16.91 -1.15 31.40
N LEU A 204 -17.54 -2.23 31.85
CA LEU A 204 -17.31 -3.58 31.32
C LEU A 204 -17.69 -3.68 29.83
N ARG A 205 -18.87 -3.18 29.44
CA ARG A 205 -19.30 -3.15 28.03
C ARG A 205 -18.37 -2.33 27.15
N ALA A 206 -17.92 -1.16 27.63
CA ALA A 206 -16.97 -0.34 26.87
C ALA A 206 -15.60 -1.03 26.73
N GLY A 207 -15.15 -1.73 27.78
CA GLY A 207 -13.94 -2.56 27.72
C GLY A 207 -14.06 -3.68 26.69
N GLU A 208 -15.22 -4.34 26.63
CA GLU A 208 -15.52 -5.36 25.62
C GLU A 208 -15.44 -4.81 24.19
N ILE A 209 -16.06 -3.65 23.94
CA ILE A 209 -16.06 -2.98 22.62
C ILE A 209 -14.63 -2.59 22.21
N TRP A 210 -13.87 -1.99 23.13
CA TRP A 210 -12.47 -1.63 22.89
C TRP A 210 -11.61 -2.86 22.57
N LEU A 211 -11.77 -3.94 23.34
CA LEU A 211 -10.98 -5.15 23.18
C LEU A 211 -11.29 -5.88 21.87
N LYS A 212 -12.57 -5.97 21.48
CA LYS A 212 -13.00 -6.48 20.16
C LYS A 212 -12.45 -5.64 19.01
N ALA A 213 -12.42 -4.31 19.17
CA ALA A 213 -11.88 -3.42 18.16
C ALA A 213 -10.36 -3.57 18.01
N LYS A 214 -9.65 -3.86 19.10
CA LYS A 214 -8.20 -4.09 19.11
C LYS A 214 -7.82 -5.48 18.56
N ASN A 215 -8.60 -6.50 18.90
CA ASN A 215 -8.35 -7.90 18.54
C ASN A 215 -9.59 -8.51 17.84
N PRO A 216 -9.81 -8.22 16.55
CA PRO A 216 -10.90 -8.82 15.79
C PRO A 216 -10.65 -10.34 15.66
N GLY A 217 -11.33 -11.12 16.51
CA GLY A 217 -11.20 -12.58 16.54
C GLY A 217 -11.09 -13.20 17.94
N SER A 218 -10.88 -12.41 19.00
CA SER A 218 -10.88 -12.96 20.36
C SER A 218 -12.31 -13.26 20.84
N GLU A 219 -12.55 -14.47 21.35
CA GLU A 219 -13.81 -14.81 22.01
C GLU A 219 -13.99 -13.98 23.28
N SER A 220 -15.09 -13.22 23.33
CA SER A 220 -15.27 -12.12 24.28
C SER A 220 -15.85 -12.53 25.63
N SER A 221 -16.49 -13.70 25.71
CA SER A 221 -17.29 -14.11 26.87
C SER A 221 -16.45 -14.48 28.09
N THR A 222 -15.28 -15.09 27.89
CA THR A 222 -14.38 -15.49 28.98
C THR A 222 -13.73 -14.28 29.67
N MET A 223 -13.44 -13.23 28.90
CA MET A 223 -12.76 -12.05 29.41
C MET A 223 -13.63 -11.21 30.34
N GLN A 224 -14.96 -11.19 30.14
CA GLN A 224 -15.84 -10.41 31.01
C GLN A 224 -15.82 -10.92 32.45
N ALA A 225 -15.88 -12.23 32.64
CA ALA A 225 -15.85 -12.85 33.97
C ALA A 225 -14.50 -12.61 34.68
N GLU A 226 -13.39 -12.67 33.93
CA GLU A 226 -12.06 -12.36 34.47
C GLU A 226 -11.93 -10.89 34.87
N ILE A 227 -12.42 -9.96 34.04
CA ILE A 227 -12.38 -8.53 34.34
C ILE A 227 -13.25 -8.23 35.57
N GLU A 228 -14.44 -8.80 35.66
CA GLU A 228 -15.31 -8.62 36.83
C GLU A 228 -14.63 -9.12 38.12
N LYS A 229 -13.95 -10.26 38.06
CA LYS A 229 -13.16 -10.80 39.17
C LYS A 229 -12.03 -9.83 39.58
N LEU A 230 -11.30 -9.26 38.62
CA LEU A 230 -10.23 -8.30 38.88
C LEU A 230 -10.77 -6.99 39.48
N VAL A 231 -11.90 -6.49 38.98
CA VAL A 231 -12.55 -5.29 39.53
C VAL A 231 -12.97 -5.55 40.97
N LYS A 232 -13.62 -6.69 41.26
CA LYS A 232 -13.98 -7.06 42.64
C LYS A 232 -12.76 -7.06 43.57
N GLN A 233 -11.65 -7.68 43.14
CA GLN A 233 -10.40 -7.69 43.93
C GLN A 233 -9.85 -6.27 44.17
N SER A 234 -9.90 -5.39 43.18
CA SER A 234 -9.46 -4.00 43.31
C SER A 234 -10.34 -3.21 44.29
N VAL A 235 -11.67 -3.37 44.23
CA VAL A 235 -12.60 -2.67 45.14
C VAL A 235 -12.42 -3.18 46.58
N VAL A 236 -12.25 -4.49 46.79
CA VAL A 236 -11.94 -5.05 48.12
C VAL A 236 -10.64 -4.49 48.67
N THR A 237 -9.59 -4.41 47.84
CA THR A 237 -8.30 -3.81 48.25
C THR A 237 -8.47 -2.34 48.64
N THR A 238 -9.30 -1.60 47.91
CA THR A 238 -9.66 -0.20 48.24
C THR A 238 -10.43 -0.11 49.57
N ALA A 239 -11.38 -1.01 49.81
CA ALA A 239 -12.12 -1.05 51.07
C ALA A 239 -11.22 -1.35 52.28
N VAL A 240 -10.28 -2.28 52.14
CA VAL A 240 -9.30 -2.60 53.19
C VAL A 240 -8.42 -1.40 53.50
N THR A 241 -7.89 -0.72 52.48
CA THR A 241 -7.01 0.45 52.66
C THR A 241 -7.73 1.66 53.26
N VAL A 242 -8.97 1.93 52.85
CA VAL A 242 -9.79 3.02 53.44
C VAL A 242 -10.16 2.69 54.88
N LYS A 243 -10.50 1.43 55.19
CA LYS A 243 -10.85 1.00 56.55
C LYS A 243 -9.66 1.01 57.52
N SER A 244 -8.48 0.59 57.07
CA SER A 244 -7.27 0.65 57.91
C SER A 244 -6.88 2.10 58.21
N ALA A 245 -7.01 3.01 57.24
CA ALA A 245 -6.80 4.44 57.46
C ALA A 245 -7.81 5.05 58.45
N HIS A 246 -9.07 4.61 58.42
CA HIS A 246 -10.12 5.09 59.34
C HIS A 246 -9.90 4.63 60.79
N ASN A 247 -9.41 3.41 61.01
CA ASN A 247 -9.17 2.86 62.35
C ASN A 247 -7.88 3.32 63.01
N THR A 248 -7.02 4.03 62.28
CA THR A 248 -5.79 4.58 62.86
C THR A 248 -6.16 5.88 63.60
N PRO A 249 -6.06 5.94 64.93
CA PRO A 249 -6.44 7.14 65.68
C PRO A 249 -5.60 8.32 65.18
N LYS A 250 -6.26 9.41 64.78
CA LYS A 250 -5.62 10.69 64.44
C LYS A 250 -4.83 11.16 65.66
N SER A 251 -3.54 10.85 65.69
CA SER A 251 -2.60 11.49 66.60
C SER A 251 -2.45 12.94 66.12
N THR A 252 -3.11 13.85 66.81
CA THR A 252 -2.88 15.29 66.71
C THR A 252 -1.46 15.57 67.20
N ASN A 253 -0.49 15.65 66.28
CA ASN A 253 0.73 16.43 66.48
C ASN A 253 1.33 16.86 65.12
N GLU A 254 1.38 18.18 64.97
CA GLU A 254 2.32 19.02 64.22
C GLU A 254 2.55 18.86 62.70
N LEU A 255 2.49 20.04 62.07
CA LEU A 255 3.21 20.45 60.86
C LEU A 255 4.63 19.87 60.81
N SER A 256 4.95 19.14 59.75
CA SER A 256 6.23 19.32 59.07
C SER A 256 6.15 18.80 57.64
N ALA A 257 6.47 19.68 56.70
CA ALA A 257 6.62 19.36 55.29
C ALA A 257 7.79 18.40 55.09
N ALA A 258 7.54 17.24 54.51
CA ALA A 258 8.56 16.46 53.82
C ALA A 258 7.90 15.53 52.79
N THR A 259 8.09 15.87 51.53
CA THR A 259 7.94 14.94 50.39
C THR A 259 9.01 13.85 50.49
N PRO A 260 8.66 12.56 50.26
CA PRO A 260 9.64 11.61 49.76
C PRO A 260 9.18 10.90 48.47
N PRO A 261 10.13 10.33 47.70
CA PRO A 261 9.99 10.14 46.27
C PRO A 261 9.33 8.81 45.90
N LEU A 262 8.70 8.81 44.72
CA LEU A 262 8.39 7.60 43.95
C LEU A 262 9.69 6.84 43.67
N LYS A 263 9.89 5.71 44.35
CA LYS A 263 10.81 4.65 43.88
C LYS A 263 10.02 3.75 42.93
N THR A 264 10.17 4.02 41.64
CA THR A 264 9.77 3.11 40.57
C THR A 264 10.79 1.97 40.52
N THR A 265 10.43 0.82 41.09
CA THR A 265 11.21 -0.42 40.94
C THR A 265 10.88 -1.02 39.58
N THR A 266 11.62 -0.61 38.54
CA THR A 266 11.63 -1.29 37.24
C THR A 266 12.76 -2.32 37.25
N ASN A 267 12.43 -3.58 37.49
CA ASN A 267 13.34 -4.68 37.18
C ASN A 267 13.21 -4.99 35.69
N VAL A 268 14.05 -4.34 34.87
CA VAL A 268 14.38 -4.82 33.53
C VAL A 268 15.56 -5.77 33.68
N VAL A 269 15.29 -7.05 33.42
CA VAL A 269 16.32 -8.05 33.15
C VAL A 269 16.96 -7.67 31.81
N VAL A 270 18.13 -7.02 31.88
CA VAL A 270 19.02 -6.83 30.73
C VAL A 270 19.89 -8.08 30.64
N THR A 271 19.61 -8.90 29.64
CA THR A 271 20.51 -9.97 29.22
C THR A 271 21.69 -9.33 28.50
N GLU A 272 22.81 -9.27 29.20
CA GLU A 272 24.12 -8.84 28.75
C GLU A 272 24.63 -9.81 27.67
N ASN A 273 24.76 -9.31 26.44
CA ASN A 273 25.60 -9.89 25.39
C ASN A 273 26.11 -8.72 24.53
N GLN A 274 27.13 -8.04 25.05
CA GLN A 274 27.82 -6.95 24.37
C GLN A 274 29.14 -7.48 23.78
N PRO A 275 29.25 -7.63 22.45
CA PRO A 275 30.55 -7.82 21.82
C PRO A 275 31.27 -6.47 21.67
N SER A 276 32.44 -6.38 22.31
CA SER A 276 33.57 -5.49 22.07
C SER A 276 33.39 -4.36 21.05
N ALA A 277 33.57 -3.12 21.54
CA ALA A 277 33.68 -1.88 20.78
C ALA A 277 34.56 -2.05 19.52
N ARG A 278 33.91 -2.04 18.35
CA ARG A 278 34.57 -1.73 17.08
C ARG A 278 34.46 -0.23 16.82
N PRO A 279 35.48 0.41 16.25
CA PRO A 279 35.40 1.81 15.83
C PRO A 279 34.25 1.96 14.83
N SER A 280 33.25 2.77 15.17
CA SER A 280 32.15 3.17 14.31
C SER A 280 32.72 4.03 13.18
N THR A 281 32.97 3.42 12.02
CA THR A 281 33.35 4.14 10.79
C THR A 281 32.10 4.72 10.15
N VAL A 282 31.48 5.71 10.82
CA VAL A 282 30.45 6.55 10.19
C VAL A 282 31.10 7.31 9.05
N SER A 283 30.46 7.36 7.88
CA SER A 283 31.02 8.09 6.75
C SER A 283 31.14 9.58 7.09
N ALA A 284 32.21 10.24 6.61
CA ALA A 284 32.44 11.66 6.86
C ALA A 284 31.26 12.52 6.37
N GLY A 285 30.67 12.16 5.22
CA GLY A 285 29.51 12.86 4.66
C GLY A 285 28.25 12.75 5.52
N THR A 286 27.99 11.58 6.10
CA THR A 286 26.86 11.39 7.03
C THR A 286 27.05 12.25 8.29
N THR A 287 28.25 12.26 8.85
CA THR A 287 28.58 13.04 10.05
C THR A 287 28.45 14.54 9.80
N GLU A 288 28.93 15.02 8.65
CA GLU A 288 28.84 16.42 8.25
C GLU A 288 27.38 16.86 8.05
N CYS A 289 26.56 16.05 7.36
CA CYS A 289 25.13 16.33 7.19
C CYS A 289 24.41 16.42 8.55
N LEU A 290 24.61 15.44 9.43
CA LEU A 290 23.96 15.43 10.74
C LEU A 290 24.31 16.68 11.57
N ARG A 291 25.58 17.10 11.57
CA ARG A 291 26.01 18.33 12.27
C ARG A 291 25.42 19.59 11.64
N ALA A 292 25.36 19.66 10.30
CA ALA A 292 24.78 20.80 9.59
C ALA A 292 23.28 20.94 9.90
N VAL A 293 22.52 19.84 9.88
CA VAL A 293 21.09 19.84 10.20
C VAL A 293 20.86 20.16 11.69
N ALA A 294 21.64 19.60 12.60
CA ALA A 294 21.55 19.90 14.02
C ALA A 294 21.77 21.40 14.30
N LYS A 295 22.82 22.00 13.71
CA LYS A 295 23.12 23.43 13.84
C LYS A 295 22.03 24.31 13.21
N ALA A 296 21.49 23.94 12.05
CA ALA A 296 20.43 24.70 11.39
C ALA A 296 19.09 24.69 12.15
N ARG A 297 18.92 23.76 13.09
CA ARG A 297 17.68 23.53 13.84
C ARG A 297 17.82 23.79 15.34
N GLU A 298 18.98 24.24 15.79
CA GLU A 298 19.24 24.61 17.18
C GLU A 298 18.18 25.62 17.67
N GLY A 299 17.44 25.26 18.72
CA GLY A 299 16.38 26.08 19.32
C GLY A 299 14.98 25.99 18.68
N LYS A 300 14.76 25.23 17.59
CA LYS A 300 13.43 25.10 16.94
C LYS A 300 12.60 23.89 17.38
N PHE A 301 13.22 22.89 18.00
CA PHE A 301 12.54 21.67 18.42
C PHE A 301 12.52 21.54 19.94
N VAL A 302 11.32 21.42 20.52
CA VAL A 302 11.12 21.13 21.95
C VAL A 302 11.33 19.63 22.23
N ASN A 303 11.08 18.78 21.23
CA ASN A 303 11.22 17.33 21.33
C ASN A 303 12.51 16.87 20.61
N ARG A 304 13.41 16.22 21.35
CA ARG A 304 14.74 15.81 20.87
C ARG A 304 14.66 14.61 19.93
N GLU A 305 13.74 13.68 20.17
CA GLU A 305 13.48 12.53 19.31
C GLU A 305 12.95 12.97 17.94
N ALA A 306 12.09 13.98 17.90
CA ALA A 306 11.59 14.56 16.65
C ALA A 306 12.73 15.23 15.85
N LEU A 307 13.69 15.87 16.52
CA LEU A 307 14.88 16.43 15.88
C LEU A 307 15.77 15.32 15.28
N ILE A 308 16.03 14.24 16.03
CA ILE A 308 16.81 13.10 15.54
C ILE A 308 16.14 12.46 14.32
N GLN A 309 14.81 12.24 14.37
CA GLN A 309 14.08 11.69 13.24
C GLN A 309 14.18 12.60 12.01
N ALA A 310 14.00 13.91 12.19
CA ALA A 310 14.17 14.87 11.11
C ALA A 310 15.60 14.86 10.54
N MET A 311 16.63 14.75 11.39
CA MET A 311 18.02 14.65 10.96
C MET A 311 18.25 13.41 10.07
N LEU A 312 17.73 12.25 10.47
CA LEU A 312 17.87 11.01 9.69
C LEU A 312 17.11 11.07 8.36
N ASP A 313 15.93 11.68 8.33
CA ASP A 313 15.17 11.82 7.10
C ASP A 313 15.81 12.81 6.12
N LEU A 314 16.38 13.92 6.60
CA LEU A 314 17.10 14.87 5.75
C LEU A 314 18.43 14.31 5.24
N CYS A 315 19.16 13.54 6.06
CA CYS A 315 20.45 12.94 5.69
C CYS A 315 20.34 11.54 5.07
N ARG A 316 19.14 11.13 4.64
CA ARG A 316 18.90 9.83 4.01
C ARG A 316 19.78 9.57 2.78
N PRO A 317 20.01 10.53 1.86
CA PRO A 317 20.89 10.31 0.71
C PRO A 317 22.33 9.93 1.08
N GLU A 318 22.88 10.57 2.11
CA GLU A 318 24.23 10.36 2.61
C GLU A 318 24.35 9.01 3.32
N ILE A 319 23.32 8.60 4.07
CA ILE A 319 23.25 7.29 4.71
C ILE A 319 23.19 6.16 3.65
N GLU A 320 22.38 6.32 2.60
CA GLU A 320 22.31 5.36 1.49
C GLU A 320 23.62 5.32 0.68
N SER A 321 24.26 6.47 0.47
CA SER A 321 25.57 6.54 -0.18
C SER A 321 26.64 5.80 0.62
N ALA A 322 26.65 5.96 1.95
CA ALA A 322 27.53 5.22 2.85
C ALA A 322 27.32 3.70 2.75
N ALA A 323 26.06 3.24 2.75
CA ALA A 323 25.74 1.82 2.60
C ALA A 323 26.22 1.24 1.26
N ARG A 324 26.06 1.98 0.16
CA ARG A 324 26.54 1.58 -1.17
C ARG A 324 28.06 1.54 -1.25
N ASN A 325 28.74 2.54 -0.69
CA ASN A 325 30.20 2.56 -0.67
C ASN A 325 30.76 1.42 0.20
N ALA A 326 30.11 1.10 1.32
CA ALA A 326 30.47 -0.07 2.12
C ALA A 326 30.27 -1.37 1.34
N PHE A 327 29.18 -1.48 0.57
CA PHE A 327 28.90 -2.64 -0.26
C PHE A 327 29.97 -2.85 -1.35
N LEU A 328 30.42 -1.77 -1.99
CA LEU A 328 31.49 -1.84 -2.99
C LEU A 328 32.85 -2.27 -2.41
N ASN A 329 33.04 -2.13 -1.09
CA ASN A 329 34.29 -2.49 -0.41
C ASN A 329 34.22 -3.85 0.31
N ASP A 330 33.03 -4.40 0.57
CA ASP A 330 32.83 -5.68 1.25
C ASP A 330 31.71 -6.50 0.59
N ASP A 331 32.11 -7.40 -0.32
CA ASP A 331 31.21 -8.30 -1.05
C ASP A 331 30.53 -9.36 -0.15
N LYS A 332 30.87 -9.45 1.14
CA LYS A 332 30.35 -10.52 2.02
C LYS A 332 28.99 -10.20 2.63
N LEU A 333 28.59 -8.93 2.64
CA LEU A 333 27.33 -8.49 3.24
C LEU A 333 26.35 -8.04 2.15
N SER A 334 25.08 -8.41 2.30
CA SER A 334 24.03 -7.90 1.41
C SER A 334 23.84 -6.40 1.62
N LEU A 335 23.47 -5.69 0.55
CA LEU A 335 23.21 -4.25 0.59
C LEU A 335 22.18 -3.88 1.67
N ASP A 336 21.16 -4.72 1.89
CA ASP A 336 20.14 -4.45 2.92
C ASP A 336 20.69 -4.50 4.34
N LYS A 337 21.59 -5.45 4.65
CA LYS A 337 22.28 -5.49 5.95
C LYS A 337 23.19 -4.28 6.15
N LEU A 338 23.81 -3.80 5.06
CA LEU A 338 24.65 -2.61 5.10
C LEU A 338 23.84 -1.31 5.25
N ARG A 339 22.62 -1.26 4.70
CA ARG A 339 21.67 -0.16 4.94
C ARG A 339 21.24 -0.11 6.39
N GLU A 340 20.81 -1.24 6.95
CA GLU A 340 20.42 -1.34 8.37
C GLU A 340 21.56 -0.90 9.28
N ARG A 341 22.78 -1.36 8.99
CA ARG A 341 23.98 -0.97 9.74
C ARG A 341 24.28 0.52 9.60
N SER A 342 24.24 1.07 8.38
CA SER A 342 24.51 2.49 8.15
C SER A 342 23.47 3.39 8.83
N LEU A 343 22.22 2.96 8.89
CA LEU A 343 21.15 3.65 9.61
C LEU A 343 21.37 3.60 11.13
N ALA A 344 21.77 2.45 11.67
CA ALA A 344 22.07 2.29 13.10
C ALA A 344 23.26 3.18 13.52
N ASP A 345 24.33 3.19 12.71
CA ASP A 345 25.50 4.03 12.91
C ASP A 345 25.14 5.53 12.84
N ALA A 346 24.31 5.93 11.87
CA ALA A 346 23.81 7.30 11.76
C ALA A 346 22.91 7.71 12.94
N LEU A 347 22.07 6.81 13.44
CA LEU A 347 21.23 7.05 14.62
C LEU A 347 22.08 7.25 15.88
N GLN A 348 23.15 6.47 16.04
CA GLN A 348 24.09 6.62 17.15
C GLN A 348 24.83 7.96 17.07
N GLU A 349 25.32 8.35 15.89
CA GLU A 349 25.98 9.66 15.70
C GLU A 349 25.01 10.82 15.89
N ALA A 350 23.77 10.72 15.38
CA ALA A 350 22.74 11.75 15.57
C ALA A 350 22.45 11.97 17.06
N ARG A 351 22.40 10.90 17.85
CA ARG A 351 22.28 10.97 19.32
C ARG A 351 23.48 11.68 19.94
N ALA A 352 24.70 11.31 19.55
CA ALA A 352 25.91 11.96 20.05
C ALA A 352 25.94 13.47 19.74
N VAL A 353 25.57 13.87 18.51
CA VAL A 353 25.48 15.27 18.08
C VAL A 353 24.44 16.07 18.86
N VAL A 354 23.30 15.45 19.20
CA VAL A 354 22.24 16.09 20.01
C VAL A 354 22.57 16.09 21.51
N GLY A 355 23.68 15.47 21.93
CA GLY A 355 24.13 15.44 23.31
C GLY A 355 23.53 14.32 24.16
N PHE A 356 23.08 13.21 23.54
CA PHE A 356 22.90 11.94 24.25
C PHE A 356 24.29 11.35 24.54
N VAL A 357 24.92 11.80 25.61
CA VAL A 357 25.96 11.00 26.26
C VAL A 357 25.21 10.11 27.24
N ASN A 358 25.15 8.81 26.96
CA ASN A 358 24.69 7.81 27.94
C ASN A 358 25.67 7.71 29.10
#